data_AF-A0A0S8FWL3-F1
#
_entry.id   AF-A0A0S8FWL3-F1
#
_cell.length_a   1.000
_cell.length_b   1.000
_cell.length_c   1.000
_cell.angle_alpha   90.00
_cell.angle_beta   90.00
_cell.angle_gamma   90.00
#
_symmetry.space_group_name_H-M   'P 1'
#
loop_
_entity.id
_entity.type
_entity.pdbx_description
1 polymer ?
#
loop_
_entity_poly.entity_id
_entity_poly.type
_entity_poly.pdbx_seq_one_letter_code
_entity_poly.pdbx_strand_id
1 'polypeptide(L)'
;MVAVPFGAVLAVLILLVAPIEAGAQNLLELARYRHQNPDSTLEDYRSKLNTLVSVGWRTDPLAPPKLIVASELASGVAWDRQAGLQVTMQGQRYVTSFGRDVEAGLDFSEPWFVPLAPGDSLRVLGGIEIPNRAAIHPFAEGAEDYYEYELADTLTLLTPARNVDLVEIKVTPIRGDEALVVGSVWVDAATGDVGAMQIRFVGKPLWDDDPDDAEWANRILSVSATLQQGLWETRYWLPHKQELELMVKVPFIGNFAIPIIFRSDFGYYDVNTGEAIAWLSPQSLRTSDDPNFDYGEGATLAITVGGEREIDTDTVRYGEHFPEREQLQVRAGPAHGGWEIVRPPDDTLLAYDEWDRPLEAPSELTLPSSEELERRAQELAPDIVGRKMFFVQYDRITDLIRYNRVEALALGLDVRYDIPRR
;
A
#
# COMPACT_ATOMS: atom_id res chain seq x y z
N MET A 1 -31.03 -12.34 -30.73
CA MET A 1 -30.90 -13.25 -29.58
C MET A 1 -29.51 -12.99 -29.03
N VAL A 2 -29.37 -12.01 -28.14
CA VAL A 2 -28.08 -11.54 -27.62
C VAL A 2 -28.04 -11.97 -26.16
N ALA A 3 -27.08 -12.82 -25.83
CA ALA A 3 -26.83 -13.28 -24.47
C ALA A 3 -26.20 -12.13 -23.68
N VAL A 4 -26.83 -11.78 -22.55
CA VAL A 4 -26.30 -10.86 -21.55
C VAL A 4 -25.49 -11.69 -20.56
N PRO A 5 -24.22 -11.37 -20.26
CA PRO A 5 -23.50 -12.08 -19.21
C PRO A 5 -24.03 -11.62 -17.85
N PHE A 6 -24.49 -12.59 -17.06
CA PHE A 6 -24.67 -12.46 -15.62
C PHE A 6 -23.29 -12.42 -14.96
N GLY A 7 -23.05 -11.50 -14.04
CA GLY A 7 -21.85 -11.55 -13.20
C GLY A 7 -21.49 -10.23 -12.53
N ALA A 8 -22.02 -10.03 -11.31
CA ALA A 8 -21.57 -9.17 -10.20
C ALA A 8 -22.77 -8.50 -9.54
N VAL A 9 -23.17 -8.98 -8.37
CA VAL A 9 -24.07 -8.22 -7.49
C VAL A 9 -23.19 -7.48 -6.50
N LEU A 10 -23.01 -6.18 -6.75
CA LEU A 10 -22.36 -5.26 -5.82
C LEU A 10 -23.25 -5.11 -4.58
N ALA A 11 -22.79 -5.60 -3.43
CA ALA A 11 -23.50 -5.37 -2.16
C ALA A 11 -23.28 -3.90 -1.75
N VAL A 12 -24.36 -3.13 -1.67
CA VAL A 12 -24.35 -1.75 -1.18
C VAL A 12 -24.34 -1.77 0.36
N LEU A 13 -23.38 -1.07 0.97
CA LEU A 13 -23.28 -0.91 2.42
C LEU A 13 -24.47 -0.08 2.94
N ILE A 14 -25.24 -0.62 3.89
CA ILE A 14 -26.26 0.13 4.64
C ILE A 14 -25.89 0.04 6.12
N LEU A 15 -25.65 1.19 6.77
CA LEU A 15 -25.28 1.28 8.18
C LEU A 15 -26.49 1.07 9.11
N LEU A 16 -26.41 0.08 9.99
CA LEU A 16 -27.31 -0.16 11.11
C LEU A 16 -26.45 -0.62 12.31
N VAL A 17 -26.42 0.18 13.37
CA VAL A 17 -25.52 -0.01 14.53
C VAL A 17 -26.27 -0.68 15.69
N ALA A 18 -25.69 -1.71 16.31
CA ALA A 18 -26.18 -2.38 17.53
C ALA A 18 -25.02 -2.71 18.50
N PRO A 19 -25.21 -2.62 19.85
CA PRO A 19 -24.14 -2.88 20.82
C PRO A 19 -23.98 -4.37 21.19
N ILE A 20 -22.73 -4.84 21.41
CA ILE A 20 -22.40 -6.25 21.76
C ILE A 20 -21.35 -6.31 22.89
N GLU A 21 -21.70 -6.80 24.09
CA GLU A 21 -20.76 -6.96 25.23
C GLU A 21 -20.42 -8.43 25.60
N ALA A 22 -21.17 -9.44 25.13
CA ALA A 22 -20.97 -10.84 25.56
C ALA A 22 -20.30 -11.76 24.51
N GLY A 23 -19.99 -11.26 23.31
CA GLY A 23 -19.43 -12.04 22.18
C GLY A 23 -17.95 -11.76 21.86
N ALA A 24 -17.30 -10.85 22.60
CA ALA A 24 -15.99 -10.29 22.26
C ALA A 24 -14.84 -11.31 22.18
N GLN A 25 -14.66 -12.12 23.22
CA GLN A 25 -13.56 -13.09 23.28
C GLN A 25 -13.71 -14.16 22.19
N ASN A 26 -14.94 -14.65 21.98
CA ASN A 26 -15.22 -15.64 20.94
C ASN A 26 -14.95 -15.10 19.53
N LEU A 27 -15.26 -13.82 19.26
CA LEU A 27 -15.01 -13.21 17.96
C LEU A 27 -13.51 -13.01 17.70
N LEU A 28 -12.76 -12.53 18.70
CA LEU A 28 -11.31 -12.35 18.56
C LEU A 28 -10.59 -13.69 18.32
N GLU A 29 -10.96 -14.73 19.05
CA GLU A 29 -10.44 -16.08 18.85
C GLU A 29 -10.79 -16.62 17.46
N LEU A 30 -12.02 -16.39 16.99
CA LEU A 30 -12.44 -16.78 15.65
C LEU A 30 -11.65 -16.04 14.56
N ALA A 31 -11.44 -14.74 14.72
CA ALA A 31 -10.64 -13.93 13.79
C ALA A 31 -9.19 -14.43 13.70
N ARG A 32 -8.57 -14.74 14.85
CA ARG A 32 -7.23 -15.33 14.92
C ARG A 32 -7.16 -16.70 14.27
N TYR A 33 -8.13 -17.56 14.58
CA TYR A 33 -8.24 -18.87 13.95
C TYR A 33 -8.33 -18.75 12.43
N ARG A 34 -9.17 -17.83 11.93
CA ARG A 34 -9.36 -17.60 10.50
C ARG A 34 -8.13 -17.00 9.82
N HIS A 35 -7.43 -16.09 10.49
CA HIS A 35 -6.14 -15.54 10.05
C HIS A 35 -5.09 -16.65 9.85
N GLN A 36 -5.00 -17.60 10.78
CA GLN A 36 -4.09 -18.75 10.71
C GLN A 36 -4.55 -19.84 9.74
N ASN A 37 -5.86 -19.91 9.48
CA ASN A 37 -6.48 -20.92 8.63
C ASN A 37 -7.34 -20.26 7.54
N PRO A 38 -6.70 -19.59 6.56
CA PRO A 38 -7.41 -18.98 5.43
C PRO A 38 -8.29 -19.99 4.71
N ASP A 39 -9.25 -19.51 3.93
CA ASP A 39 -10.13 -20.38 3.15
C ASP A 39 -9.36 -21.24 2.15
N SER A 40 -9.21 -22.53 2.47
CA SER A 40 -8.50 -23.48 1.62
C SER A 40 -9.26 -23.84 0.35
N THR A 41 -10.51 -23.41 0.21
CA THR A 41 -11.35 -23.65 -0.98
C THR A 41 -11.21 -22.57 -2.05
N LEU A 42 -10.43 -21.52 -1.79
CA LEU A 42 -9.94 -20.60 -2.81
C LEU A 42 -8.57 -21.10 -3.28
N GLU A 43 -8.52 -21.62 -4.49
CA GLU A 43 -7.31 -22.17 -5.11
C GLU A 43 -6.62 -21.15 -6.01
N ASP A 44 -7.39 -20.40 -6.80
CA ASP A 44 -6.87 -19.36 -7.69
C ASP A 44 -7.90 -18.25 -7.93
N TYR A 45 -7.45 -17.09 -8.38
CA TYR A 45 -8.31 -16.07 -8.95
C TYR A 45 -7.61 -15.23 -10.02
N ARG A 46 -8.43 -14.62 -10.89
CA ARG A 46 -8.02 -13.60 -11.85
C ARG A 46 -8.86 -12.34 -11.65
N SER A 47 -8.24 -11.17 -11.76
CA SER A 47 -8.90 -9.88 -11.54
C SER A 47 -8.29 -8.80 -12.42
N LYS A 48 -9.09 -7.77 -12.72
CA LYS A 48 -8.56 -6.45 -13.10
C LYS A 48 -8.14 -5.68 -11.85
N LEU A 49 -7.10 -4.89 -11.99
CA LEU A 49 -6.56 -4.00 -10.96
C LEU A 49 -6.27 -2.64 -11.57
N ASN A 50 -6.88 -1.59 -11.03
CA ASN A 50 -6.58 -0.22 -11.39
C ASN A 50 -5.93 0.48 -10.21
N THR A 51 -4.72 1.00 -10.39
CA THR A 51 -3.97 1.71 -9.36
C THR A 51 -3.81 3.17 -9.71
N LEU A 52 -4.37 4.07 -8.90
CA LEU A 52 -4.16 5.51 -8.99
C LEU A 52 -3.17 5.94 -7.90
N VAL A 53 -2.06 6.55 -8.32
CA VAL A 53 -1.11 7.19 -7.41
C VAL A 53 -1.20 8.69 -7.59
N SER A 54 -1.44 9.40 -6.49
CA SER A 54 -1.56 10.86 -6.48
C SER A 54 -0.56 11.47 -5.50
N VAL A 55 0.21 12.45 -5.97
CA VAL A 55 1.13 13.24 -5.16
C VAL A 55 0.63 14.67 -5.12
N GLY A 56 0.59 15.23 -3.92
CA GLY A 56 0.19 16.62 -3.72
C GLY A 56 1.10 17.35 -2.76
N TRP A 57 0.75 18.59 -2.47
CA TRP A 57 1.35 19.38 -1.40
C TRP A 57 0.28 20.23 -0.72
N ARG A 58 0.45 20.45 0.58
CA ARG A 58 -0.40 21.36 1.37
C ARG A 58 0.45 22.21 2.30
N THR A 59 -0.01 23.42 2.56
CA THR A 59 0.59 24.36 3.53
C THR A 59 -0.36 24.70 4.67
N ASP A 60 -1.63 24.36 4.53
CA ASP A 60 -2.67 24.48 5.54
C ASP A 60 -3.23 23.08 5.80
N PRO A 61 -3.18 22.55 7.04
CA PRO A 61 -3.73 21.25 7.38
C PRO A 61 -5.23 21.12 7.10
N LEU A 62 -5.98 22.23 7.13
CA LEU A 62 -7.43 22.27 6.92
C LEU A 62 -7.82 22.43 5.45
N ALA A 63 -6.87 22.79 4.59
CA ALA A 63 -7.11 22.92 3.15
C ALA A 63 -6.77 21.62 2.43
N PRO A 64 -7.51 21.26 1.37
CA PRO A 64 -7.15 20.13 0.54
C PRO A 64 -5.76 20.29 -0.10
N PRO A 65 -5.02 19.20 -0.32
CA PRO A 65 -3.73 19.26 -1.00
C PRO A 65 -3.91 19.68 -2.45
N LYS A 66 -3.01 20.53 -2.92
CA LYS A 66 -2.87 20.85 -4.33
C LYS A 66 -2.20 19.67 -5.04
N LEU A 67 -2.85 19.16 -6.09
CA LEU A 67 -2.31 18.06 -6.90
C LEU A 67 -1.04 18.50 -7.62
N ILE A 68 0.01 17.67 -7.53
CA ILE A 68 1.25 17.81 -8.30
C ILE A 68 1.18 16.92 -9.53
N VAL A 69 0.92 15.63 -9.30
CA VAL A 69 0.83 14.59 -10.31
C VAL A 69 -0.15 13.51 -9.86
N ALA A 70 -0.94 13.00 -10.80
CA ALA A 70 -1.71 11.77 -10.64
C ALA A 70 -1.39 10.83 -11.80
N SER A 71 -1.08 9.58 -11.51
CA SER A 71 -0.79 8.54 -12.49
C SER A 71 -1.66 7.33 -12.21
N GLU A 72 -2.30 6.80 -13.24
CA GLU A 72 -3.19 5.64 -13.18
C GLU A 72 -2.59 4.50 -14.02
N LEU A 73 -2.55 3.31 -13.42
CA LEU A 73 -2.03 2.07 -13.99
C LEU A 73 -3.15 1.04 -14.04
N ALA A 74 -3.47 0.55 -15.24
CA ALA A 74 -4.35 -0.58 -15.47
C ALA A 74 -3.51 -1.87 -15.56
N SER A 75 -3.92 -2.89 -14.80
CA SER A 75 -3.20 -4.16 -14.67
C SER A 75 -4.16 -5.35 -14.61
N GLY A 76 -3.71 -6.50 -15.11
CA GLY A 76 -4.31 -7.79 -14.83
C GLY A 76 -3.58 -8.49 -13.69
N VAL A 77 -4.32 -9.17 -12.82
CA VAL A 77 -3.79 -9.94 -11.69
C VAL A 77 -4.21 -11.40 -11.85
N ALA A 78 -3.26 -12.31 -11.70
CA ALA A 78 -3.50 -13.74 -11.55
C ALA A 78 -2.84 -14.20 -10.25
N TRP A 79 -3.62 -14.79 -9.35
CA TRP A 79 -3.13 -15.33 -8.10
C TRP A 79 -3.49 -16.81 -8.00
N ASP A 80 -2.55 -17.61 -7.51
CA ASP A 80 -2.72 -19.03 -7.25
C ASP A 80 -2.12 -19.35 -5.88
N ARG A 81 -2.87 -20.09 -5.07
CA ARG A 81 -2.50 -20.43 -3.69
C ARG A 81 -1.16 -21.17 -3.58
N GLN A 82 -0.80 -21.96 -4.59
CA GLN A 82 0.44 -22.74 -4.61
C GLN A 82 1.51 -22.10 -5.48
N ALA A 83 1.11 -21.48 -6.60
CA ALA A 83 2.03 -20.97 -7.59
C ALA A 83 2.40 -19.50 -7.40
N GLY A 84 1.66 -18.70 -6.63
CA GLY A 84 2.01 -17.32 -6.32
C GLY A 84 1.21 -16.25 -7.08
N LEU A 85 1.82 -15.10 -7.36
CA LEU A 85 1.17 -13.91 -7.92
C LEU A 85 1.82 -13.42 -9.22
N GLN A 86 1.05 -13.27 -10.29
CA GLN A 86 1.48 -12.56 -11.49
C GLN A 86 0.66 -11.30 -11.71
N VAL A 87 1.34 -10.19 -12.00
CA VAL A 87 0.74 -8.91 -12.35
C VAL A 87 1.20 -8.54 -13.76
N THR A 88 0.26 -8.27 -14.65
CA THR A 88 0.57 -7.82 -16.02
C THR A 88 0.10 -6.39 -16.18
N MET A 89 1.03 -5.45 -16.36
CA MET A 89 0.69 -4.05 -16.65
C MET A 89 0.16 -3.95 -18.07
N GLN A 90 -0.98 -3.27 -18.25
CA GLN A 90 -1.69 -3.19 -19.51
C GLN A 90 -1.70 -1.77 -20.08
N GLY A 91 -1.85 -0.77 -19.21
CA GLY A 91 -1.94 0.63 -19.63
C GLY A 91 -1.58 1.61 -18.53
N GLN A 92 -1.06 2.77 -18.91
CA GLN A 92 -0.73 3.84 -17.98
C GLN A 92 -1.14 5.20 -18.56
N ARG A 93 -1.65 6.08 -17.70
CA ARG A 93 -1.93 7.49 -18.04
C ARG A 93 -1.65 8.38 -16.85
N TYR A 94 -1.36 9.64 -17.09
CA TYR A 94 -1.07 10.58 -16.01
C TYR A 94 -1.51 12.01 -16.35
N VAL A 95 -1.64 12.81 -15.31
CA VAL A 95 -1.84 14.26 -15.37
C VAL A 95 -0.88 14.94 -14.41
N THR A 96 -0.31 16.06 -14.83
CA THR A 96 0.68 16.81 -14.06
C THR A 96 0.41 18.31 -14.11
N SER A 97 0.74 18.99 -13.01
CA SER A 97 0.65 20.44 -12.89
C SER A 97 1.81 21.20 -13.57
N PHE A 98 2.85 20.49 -14.01
CA PHE A 98 4.09 21.08 -14.55
C PHE A 98 4.08 21.32 -16.08
N GLY A 99 2.93 21.16 -16.75
CA GLY A 99 2.81 21.30 -18.22
C GLY A 99 2.87 19.97 -18.97
N ARG A 100 2.74 20.00 -20.31
CA ARG A 100 2.62 18.77 -21.14
C ARG A 100 3.95 18.07 -21.43
N ASP A 101 5.09 18.71 -21.16
CA ASP A 101 6.43 18.20 -21.50
C ASP A 101 7.05 17.41 -20.34
N VAL A 102 6.24 17.00 -19.37
CA VAL A 102 6.65 16.32 -18.15
C VAL A 102 6.02 14.94 -18.14
N GLU A 103 6.83 13.92 -18.38
CA GLU A 103 6.42 12.51 -18.29
C GLU A 103 6.34 12.08 -16.83
N ALA A 104 5.23 11.46 -16.41
CA ALA A 104 5.10 10.82 -15.11
C ALA A 104 4.79 9.32 -15.25
N GLY A 105 5.72 8.51 -14.74
CA GLY A 105 5.66 7.05 -14.74
C GLY A 105 5.00 6.49 -13.50
N LEU A 106 4.39 5.30 -13.58
CA LEU A 106 4.39 4.38 -12.46
C LEU A 106 5.21 3.17 -12.84
N ASP A 107 6.16 2.87 -11.97
CA ASP A 107 6.99 1.71 -12.12
C ASP A 107 7.16 1.08 -10.74
N PHE A 108 6.84 -0.20 -10.66
CA PHE A 108 6.87 -0.97 -9.43
C PHE A 108 7.79 -2.16 -9.65
N SER A 109 8.77 -2.31 -8.79
CA SER A 109 9.67 -3.46 -8.83
C SER A 109 9.15 -4.66 -8.04
N GLU A 110 8.18 -4.46 -7.15
CA GLU A 110 7.52 -5.51 -6.36
C GLU A 110 6.00 -5.28 -6.26
N PRO A 111 5.20 -6.30 -5.86
CA PRO A 111 3.76 -6.16 -5.76
C PRO A 111 3.34 -5.07 -4.78
N TRP A 112 2.73 -3.99 -5.24
CA TRP A 112 2.41 -2.82 -4.40
C TRP A 112 1.11 -2.95 -3.58
N PHE A 113 0.49 -4.13 -3.57
CA PHE A 113 -0.81 -4.39 -2.96
C PHE A 113 -0.81 -5.74 -2.24
N VAL A 114 -1.81 -5.97 -1.39
CA VAL A 114 -2.03 -7.26 -0.71
C VAL A 114 -2.97 -8.13 -1.55
N PRO A 115 -2.54 -9.29 -2.08
CA PRO A 115 -3.35 -10.05 -3.03
C PRO A 115 -4.53 -10.81 -2.39
N LEU A 116 -4.54 -11.03 -1.08
CA LEU A 116 -5.66 -11.69 -0.39
C LEU A 116 -5.87 -11.09 0.99
N ALA A 117 -5.14 -11.60 1.97
CA ALA A 117 -5.05 -11.06 3.32
C ALA A 117 -3.57 -10.91 3.68
N PRO A 118 -3.22 -9.92 4.52
CA PRO A 118 -1.86 -9.83 5.04
C PRO A 118 -1.57 -11.06 5.93
N GLY A 119 -0.32 -11.51 5.93
CA GLY A 119 0.15 -12.54 6.87
C GLY A 119 0.37 -11.99 8.28
N ASP A 120 1.14 -12.70 9.09
CA ASP A 120 1.47 -12.28 10.47
C ASP A 120 2.27 -10.98 10.55
N SER A 121 2.91 -10.61 9.43
CA SER A 121 3.63 -9.37 9.24
C SER A 121 2.90 -8.46 8.26
N LEU A 122 2.40 -7.33 8.76
CA LEU A 122 1.78 -6.28 7.96
C LEU A 122 2.86 -5.49 7.23
N ARG A 123 2.91 -5.68 5.90
CA ARG A 123 3.65 -4.85 4.96
C ARG A 123 2.70 -4.19 3.99
N VAL A 124 3.00 -2.95 3.64
CA VAL A 124 2.32 -2.17 2.60
C VAL A 124 3.32 -1.88 1.50
N LEU A 125 2.84 -1.72 0.26
CA LEU A 125 3.69 -1.57 -0.94
C LEU A 125 4.66 -2.74 -1.17
N GLY A 126 4.20 -3.96 -0.87
CA GLY A 126 4.93 -5.24 -0.91
C GLY A 126 6.43 -5.15 -1.15
N GLY A 127 7.16 -4.90 -0.06
CA GLY A 127 8.62 -4.97 -0.03
C GLY A 127 9.36 -3.66 -0.31
N ILE A 128 8.67 -2.61 -0.80
CA ILE A 128 9.19 -1.24 -0.68
C ILE A 128 9.34 -0.99 0.82
N GLU A 129 10.57 -0.75 1.31
CA GLU A 129 10.94 -0.60 2.73
C GLU A 129 10.30 0.66 3.36
N ILE A 130 8.98 0.75 3.31
CA ILE A 130 8.18 1.89 3.72
C ILE A 130 6.92 1.33 4.39
N PRO A 131 6.90 1.21 5.73
CA PRO A 131 8.02 1.39 6.65
C PRO A 131 9.03 0.22 6.60
N ASN A 132 10.28 0.46 7.03
CA ASN A 132 11.37 -0.54 6.98
C ASN A 132 10.99 -1.83 7.72
N ARG A 133 10.35 -1.69 8.88
CA ARG A 133 9.85 -2.83 9.65
C ARG A 133 8.40 -3.14 9.32
N ALA A 134 8.11 -4.42 9.09
CA ALA A 134 6.74 -4.90 9.05
C ALA A 134 6.11 -4.77 10.43
N ALA A 135 4.87 -4.30 10.50
CA ALA A 135 4.14 -4.27 11.76
C ALA A 135 3.59 -5.65 12.11
N ILE A 136 3.50 -5.96 13.41
CA ILE A 136 2.86 -7.20 13.85
C ILE A 136 1.36 -7.14 13.54
N HIS A 137 0.82 -8.15 12.86
CA HIS A 137 -0.61 -8.22 12.55
C HIS A 137 -1.45 -8.36 13.85
N PRO A 138 -2.56 -7.61 14.02
CA PRO A 138 -3.39 -7.68 15.23
C PRO A 138 -3.97 -9.07 15.55
N PHE A 139 -4.06 -9.95 14.56
CA PHE A 139 -4.53 -11.33 14.71
C PHE A 139 -3.43 -12.38 14.54
N ALA A 140 -2.16 -11.96 14.50
CA ALA A 140 -1.03 -12.89 14.55
C ALA A 140 -0.98 -13.64 15.90
N GLU A 141 -0.26 -14.76 15.92
CA GLU A 141 0.05 -15.47 17.15
C GLU A 141 0.87 -14.57 18.10
N GLY A 142 0.49 -14.48 19.37
CA GLY A 142 1.15 -13.65 20.38
C GLY A 142 0.84 -12.15 20.31
N ALA A 143 -0.05 -11.71 19.42
CA ALA A 143 -0.40 -10.29 19.25
C ALA A 143 -1.04 -9.66 20.52
N GLU A 144 -1.59 -10.45 21.44
CA GLU A 144 -2.10 -9.98 22.73
C GLU A 144 -1.04 -9.35 23.63
N ASP A 145 0.23 -9.70 23.45
CA ASP A 145 1.31 -9.08 24.21
C ASP A 145 1.58 -7.64 23.73
N TYR A 146 1.03 -7.24 22.58
CA TYR A 146 1.30 -5.95 21.94
C TYR A 146 0.06 -5.06 21.78
N TYR A 147 -1.14 -5.65 21.79
CA TYR A 147 -2.38 -4.94 21.54
C TYR A 147 -3.46 -5.20 22.60
N GLU A 148 -4.23 -4.16 22.88
CA GLU A 148 -5.53 -4.23 23.54
C GLU A 148 -6.64 -4.12 22.49
N TYR A 149 -7.76 -4.81 22.75
CA TYR A 149 -8.88 -4.93 21.82
C TYR A 149 -10.17 -4.45 22.47
N GLU A 150 -10.94 -3.64 21.75
CA GLU A 150 -12.27 -3.17 22.15
C GLU A 150 -13.27 -3.49 21.03
N LEU A 151 -14.37 -4.17 21.36
CA LEU A 151 -15.47 -4.30 20.42
C LEU A 151 -16.24 -2.97 20.31
N ALA A 152 -16.59 -2.61 19.10
CA ALA A 152 -17.37 -1.42 18.81
C ALA A 152 -18.58 -1.76 17.93
N ASP A 153 -18.91 -0.88 17.00
CA ASP A 153 -20.15 -0.96 16.25
C ASP A 153 -20.17 -2.17 15.30
N THR A 154 -21.38 -2.63 15.00
CA THR A 154 -21.60 -3.66 13.97
C THR A 154 -22.13 -3.01 12.70
N LEU A 155 -21.63 -3.45 11.55
CA LEU A 155 -22.07 -3.09 10.21
C LEU A 155 -22.72 -4.31 9.57
N THR A 156 -23.99 -4.23 9.20
CA THR A 156 -24.67 -5.32 8.49
C THR A 156 -24.62 -5.09 6.98
N LEU A 157 -23.93 -5.97 6.25
CA LEU A 157 -24.00 -6.04 4.80
C LEU A 157 -25.24 -6.84 4.38
N LEU A 158 -26.07 -6.25 3.55
CA LEU A 158 -27.20 -6.94 2.93
C LEU A 158 -26.73 -7.57 1.62
N THR A 159 -26.64 -8.90 1.59
CA THR A 159 -26.36 -9.64 0.35
C THR A 159 -27.64 -10.36 -0.12
N PRO A 160 -27.75 -10.74 -1.41
CA PRO A 160 -28.90 -11.49 -1.89
C PRO A 160 -29.15 -12.82 -1.18
N ALA A 161 -28.10 -13.44 -0.62
CA ALA A 161 -28.18 -14.75 0.01
C ALA A 161 -28.35 -14.67 1.54
N ARG A 162 -27.66 -13.73 2.19
CA ARG A 162 -27.67 -13.56 3.64
C ARG A 162 -27.31 -12.15 4.10
N ASN A 163 -27.69 -11.82 5.32
CA ASN A 163 -27.07 -10.69 6.02
C ASN A 163 -25.71 -11.14 6.54
N VAL A 164 -24.72 -10.26 6.45
CA VAL A 164 -23.36 -10.48 6.96
C VAL A 164 -23.07 -9.38 7.96
N ASP A 165 -22.86 -9.75 9.21
CA ASP A 165 -22.59 -8.81 10.30
C ASP A 165 -21.07 -8.67 10.47
N LEU A 166 -20.55 -7.51 10.12
CA LEU A 166 -19.17 -7.11 10.32
C LEU A 166 -19.05 -6.34 11.63
N VAL A 167 -18.43 -6.94 12.63
CA VAL A 167 -18.21 -6.31 13.95
C VAL A 167 -16.87 -5.58 13.94
N GLU A 168 -16.86 -4.32 14.36
CA GLU A 168 -15.65 -3.54 14.54
C GLU A 168 -14.88 -3.99 15.78
N ILE A 169 -13.59 -4.28 15.59
CA ILE A 169 -12.61 -4.50 16.63
C ILE A 169 -11.61 -3.34 16.55
N LYS A 170 -11.61 -2.46 17.55
CA LYS A 170 -10.58 -1.45 17.70
C LYS A 170 -9.33 -2.11 18.23
N VAL A 171 -8.19 -1.76 17.64
CA VAL A 171 -6.87 -2.29 17.99
C VAL A 171 -6.00 -1.14 18.46
N THR A 172 -5.51 -1.24 19.69
CA THR A 172 -4.69 -0.21 20.33
C THR A 172 -3.40 -0.83 20.83
N PRO A 173 -2.22 -0.36 20.38
CA PRO A 173 -0.95 -0.81 20.93
C PRO A 173 -0.83 -0.51 22.43
N ILE A 174 -0.29 -1.43 23.22
CA ILE A 174 -0.01 -1.24 24.66
C ILE A 174 1.47 -0.95 24.95
N ARG A 175 2.34 -1.13 23.95
CA ARG A 175 3.78 -0.82 23.97
C ARG A 175 4.23 -0.34 22.59
N GLY A 176 5.43 0.23 22.49
CA GLY A 176 5.96 0.80 21.25
C GLY A 176 7.40 0.41 20.94
N ASP A 177 7.88 -0.67 21.54
CA ASP A 177 9.19 -1.29 21.29
C ASP A 177 9.27 -2.06 19.96
N GLU A 178 8.13 -2.27 19.30
CA GLU A 178 8.02 -2.91 17.98
C GLU A 178 7.28 -2.02 16.97
N ALA A 179 7.34 -2.40 15.69
CA ALA A 179 6.47 -1.85 14.64
C ALA A 179 5.05 -2.43 14.81
N LEU A 180 4.06 -1.55 14.94
CA LEU A 180 2.69 -1.90 15.33
C LEU A 180 1.69 -1.07 14.53
N VAL A 181 0.41 -1.35 14.72
CA VAL A 181 -0.69 -0.59 14.11
C VAL A 181 -1.73 -0.14 15.13
N VAL A 182 -2.33 1.02 14.90
CA VAL A 182 -3.52 1.49 15.62
C VAL A 182 -4.65 1.70 14.63
N GLY A 183 -5.87 1.29 14.98
CA GLY A 183 -7.01 1.45 14.08
C GLY A 183 -8.18 0.55 14.40
N SER A 184 -8.91 0.16 13.34
CA SER A 184 -10.09 -0.69 13.41
C SER A 184 -10.02 -1.81 12.38
N VAL A 185 -10.48 -2.98 12.77
CA VAL A 185 -10.63 -4.15 11.91
C VAL A 185 -12.08 -4.61 11.98
N TRP A 186 -12.75 -4.76 10.84
CA TRP A 186 -14.12 -5.23 10.76
C TRP A 186 -14.12 -6.71 10.37
N VAL A 187 -14.72 -7.54 11.22
CA VAL A 187 -14.67 -9.00 11.13
C VAL A 187 -16.07 -9.58 10.94
N ASP A 188 -16.25 -10.50 9.99
CA ASP A 188 -17.49 -11.27 9.84
C ASP A 188 -17.72 -12.12 11.09
N ALA A 189 -18.78 -11.80 11.83
CA ALA A 189 -19.13 -12.48 13.07
C ALA A 189 -19.39 -13.98 12.91
N ALA A 190 -19.73 -14.43 11.70
CA ALA A 190 -20.01 -15.84 11.43
C ALA A 190 -18.75 -16.65 11.10
N THR A 191 -17.74 -16.05 10.48
CA THR A 191 -16.58 -16.79 9.93
C THR A 191 -15.22 -16.36 10.48
N GLY A 192 -15.13 -15.17 11.09
CA GLY A 192 -13.86 -14.57 11.50
C GLY A 192 -13.08 -13.92 10.36
N ASP A 193 -13.63 -13.87 9.15
CA ASP A 193 -12.96 -13.24 8.01
C ASP A 193 -12.87 -11.73 8.20
N VAL A 194 -11.72 -11.14 7.86
CA VAL A 194 -11.54 -9.69 7.85
C VAL A 194 -12.22 -9.11 6.62
N GLY A 195 -13.32 -8.39 6.80
CA GLY A 195 -14.01 -7.69 5.72
C GLY A 195 -13.37 -6.34 5.39
N ALA A 196 -12.83 -5.65 6.40
CA ALA A 196 -12.09 -4.42 6.19
C ALA A 196 -11.09 -4.16 7.33
N MET A 197 -10.07 -3.37 7.04
CA MET A 197 -9.10 -2.88 8.01
C MET A 197 -8.75 -1.44 7.69
N GLN A 198 -8.73 -0.59 8.70
CA GLN A 198 -8.31 0.80 8.61
C GLN A 198 -7.31 1.05 9.73
N ILE A 199 -6.05 1.22 9.35
CA ILE A 199 -4.92 1.19 10.28
C ILE A 199 -3.93 2.30 9.98
N ARG A 200 -3.23 2.72 11.03
CA ARG A 200 -2.05 3.56 10.94
C ARG A 200 -0.87 2.85 11.57
N PHE A 201 0.26 2.86 10.89
CA PHE A 201 1.48 2.27 11.40
C PHE A 201 2.10 3.20 12.45
N VAL A 202 2.54 2.60 13.55
CA VAL A 202 3.14 3.26 14.72
C VAL A 202 4.25 2.38 15.31
N GLY A 203 4.93 2.88 16.34
CA GLY A 203 6.03 2.18 17.00
C GLY A 203 7.36 2.90 16.82
N LYS A 204 8.24 2.79 17.80
CA LYS A 204 9.56 3.43 17.75
C LYS A 204 10.40 2.94 16.57
N PRO A 205 10.59 1.63 16.35
CA PRO A 205 11.51 1.15 15.32
C PRO A 205 10.85 1.06 13.93
N LEU A 206 9.73 1.76 13.71
CA LEU A 206 8.94 1.61 12.50
C LEU A 206 9.75 1.91 11.23
N TRP A 207 10.45 3.04 11.25
CA TRP A 207 11.16 3.57 10.08
C TRP A 207 12.66 3.31 10.08
N ASP A 208 13.25 2.99 11.23
CA ASP A 208 14.69 2.72 11.33
C ASP A 208 14.97 1.87 12.59
N ASP A 209 16.08 1.15 12.55
CA ASP A 209 16.60 0.39 13.69
C ASP A 209 17.42 1.29 14.63
N ASP A 210 18.03 2.36 14.11
CA ASP A 210 18.69 3.37 14.91
C ASP A 210 17.65 4.26 15.62
N PRO A 211 17.68 4.36 16.96
CA PRO A 211 16.68 5.11 17.71
C PRO A 211 16.59 6.60 17.37
N ASP A 212 17.71 7.25 17.06
CA ASP A 212 17.75 8.70 16.79
C ASP A 212 17.17 8.99 15.40
N ASP A 213 17.53 8.18 14.40
CA ASP A 213 16.98 8.28 13.05
C ASP A 213 15.49 7.88 13.02
N ALA A 214 15.09 6.86 13.77
CA ALA A 214 13.70 6.45 13.91
C ALA A 214 12.84 7.51 14.60
N GLU A 215 13.34 8.19 15.65
CA GLU A 215 12.64 9.31 16.31
C GLU A 215 12.41 10.46 15.31
N TRP A 216 13.44 10.80 14.51
CA TRP A 216 13.31 11.82 13.47
C TRP A 216 12.31 11.43 12.39
N ALA A 217 12.40 10.20 11.88
CA ALA A 217 11.51 9.69 10.84
C ALA A 217 10.05 9.64 11.31
N ASN A 218 9.77 9.15 12.53
CA ASN A 218 8.41 9.13 13.12
C ASN A 218 7.76 10.52 13.27
N ARG A 219 8.57 11.59 13.25
CA ARG A 219 8.11 12.98 13.31
C ARG A 219 7.70 13.52 11.94
N ILE A 220 8.37 13.09 10.88
CA ILE A 220 8.19 13.64 9.54
C ILE A 220 7.45 12.69 8.59
N LEU A 221 7.48 11.39 8.83
CA LEU A 221 6.80 10.38 8.04
C LEU A 221 5.61 9.83 8.81
N SER A 222 4.55 9.53 8.07
CA SER A 222 3.51 8.66 8.58
C SER A 222 2.82 7.91 7.46
N VAL A 223 2.42 6.68 7.76
CA VAL A 223 1.75 5.81 6.79
C VAL A 223 0.47 5.23 7.40
N SER A 224 -0.61 5.31 6.62
CA SER A 224 -1.92 4.75 6.98
C SER A 224 -2.45 3.92 5.82
N ALA A 225 -3.11 2.82 6.11
CA ALA A 225 -3.66 1.90 5.12
C ALA A 225 -5.13 1.61 5.41
N THR A 226 -5.92 1.53 4.35
CA THR A 226 -7.29 1.05 4.35
C THR A 226 -7.38 -0.11 3.38
N LEU A 227 -7.64 -1.31 3.88
CA LEU A 227 -7.84 -2.51 3.08
C LEU A 227 -9.32 -2.90 3.18
N GLN A 228 -10.01 -3.02 2.06
CA GLN A 228 -11.40 -3.43 1.98
C GLN A 228 -11.50 -4.67 1.12
N GLN A 229 -12.18 -5.67 1.66
CA GLN A 229 -12.51 -6.91 0.97
C GLN A 229 -13.97 -6.85 0.49
N GLY A 230 -14.23 -7.39 -0.69
CA GLY A 230 -15.56 -7.65 -1.21
C GLY A 230 -15.93 -9.11 -1.02
N LEU A 231 -17.19 -9.37 -0.63
CA LEU A 231 -17.71 -10.73 -0.53
C LEU A 231 -18.19 -11.21 -1.92
N TRP A 232 -17.33 -11.92 -2.64
CA TRP A 232 -17.60 -12.48 -3.95
C TRP A 232 -18.34 -13.81 -3.86
N GLU A 233 -19.31 -14.01 -4.76
CA GLU A 233 -20.18 -15.20 -4.79
C GLU A 233 -20.78 -15.57 -3.42
N THR A 234 -20.98 -14.58 -2.54
CA THR A 234 -21.47 -14.75 -1.17
C THR A 234 -20.60 -15.65 -0.27
N ARG A 235 -19.34 -15.91 -0.68
CA ARG A 235 -18.44 -16.88 -0.03
C ARG A 235 -17.02 -16.36 0.15
N TYR A 236 -16.40 -15.84 -0.90
CA TYR A 236 -14.97 -15.51 -0.87
C TYR A 236 -14.77 -14.03 -0.56
N TRP A 237 -14.05 -13.75 0.52
CA TRP A 237 -13.58 -12.39 0.80
C TRP A 237 -12.32 -12.13 -0.04
N LEU A 238 -12.47 -11.29 -1.06
CA LEU A 238 -11.40 -10.97 -2.01
C LEU A 238 -11.11 -9.46 -1.97
N PRO A 239 -9.90 -9.02 -2.33
CA PRO A 239 -9.58 -7.60 -2.40
C PRO A 239 -10.64 -6.83 -3.19
N HIS A 240 -11.03 -5.66 -2.70
CA HIS A 240 -11.92 -4.80 -3.46
C HIS A 240 -11.30 -3.43 -3.62
N LYS A 241 -10.81 -2.87 -2.51
CA LYS A 241 -10.16 -1.57 -2.51
C LYS A 241 -9.04 -1.54 -1.50
N GLN A 242 -7.89 -1.03 -1.90
CA GLN A 242 -6.76 -0.78 -1.02
C GLN A 242 -6.28 0.64 -1.20
N GLU A 243 -6.21 1.37 -0.11
CA GLU A 243 -5.78 2.76 -0.11
C GLU A 243 -4.63 2.92 0.89
N LEU A 244 -3.52 3.45 0.43
CA LEU A 244 -2.36 3.75 1.23
C LEU A 244 -2.07 5.24 1.17
N GLU A 245 -1.94 5.85 2.34
CA GLU A 245 -1.55 7.24 2.47
C GLU A 245 -0.18 7.32 3.14
N LEU A 246 0.80 7.83 2.41
CA LEU A 246 2.10 8.23 2.94
C LEU A 246 2.13 9.76 3.03
N MET A 247 2.50 10.28 4.20
CA MET A 247 2.61 11.71 4.43
C MET A 247 4.03 12.08 4.84
N VAL A 248 4.62 13.03 4.12
CA VAL A 248 5.91 13.62 4.43
C VAL A 248 5.71 15.06 4.93
N LYS A 249 5.98 15.33 6.20
CA LYS A 249 5.95 16.67 6.80
C LYS A 249 7.34 17.31 6.67
N VAL A 250 7.38 18.58 6.29
CA VAL A 250 8.65 19.32 6.10
C VAL A 250 8.78 20.36 7.21
N PRO A 251 9.37 20.00 8.37
CA PRO A 251 9.28 20.79 9.60
C PRO A 251 9.96 22.16 9.52
N PHE A 252 10.88 22.36 8.57
CA PHE A 252 11.56 23.64 8.35
C PHE A 252 10.78 24.61 7.44
N ILE A 253 9.66 24.18 6.84
CA ILE A 253 8.78 25.01 6.00
C ILE A 253 7.38 25.07 6.64
N GLY A 254 7.30 25.44 7.93
CA GLY A 254 6.04 25.57 8.64
C GLY A 254 5.19 24.28 8.57
N ASN A 255 3.94 24.40 8.09
CA ASN A 255 2.99 23.30 7.95
C ASN A 255 3.03 22.61 6.58
N PHE A 256 4.14 22.74 5.84
CA PHE A 256 4.27 22.11 4.53
C PHE A 256 4.26 20.58 4.68
N ALA A 257 3.41 19.91 3.89
CA ALA A 257 3.33 18.46 3.83
C ALA A 257 3.08 17.97 2.40
N ILE A 258 3.64 16.80 2.09
CA ILE A 258 3.52 16.11 0.81
C ILE A 258 2.75 14.80 1.06
N PRO A 259 1.44 14.75 0.78
CA PRO A 259 0.72 13.49 0.73
C PRO A 259 0.98 12.74 -0.58
N ILE A 260 1.19 11.44 -0.45
CA ILE A 260 1.28 10.46 -1.53
C ILE A 260 0.22 9.41 -1.25
N ILE A 261 -0.77 9.30 -2.14
CA ILE A 261 -1.89 8.38 -2.00
C ILE A 261 -1.82 7.33 -3.09
N PHE A 262 -1.84 6.06 -2.72
CA PHE A 262 -2.03 4.92 -3.62
C PHE A 262 -3.45 4.40 -3.43
N ARG A 263 -4.20 4.26 -4.51
CA ARG A 263 -5.54 3.67 -4.50
C ARG A 263 -5.58 2.56 -5.53
N SER A 264 -5.71 1.34 -5.06
CA SER A 264 -5.85 0.13 -5.86
C SER A 264 -7.29 -0.37 -5.78
N ASP A 265 -8.01 -0.32 -6.89
CA ASP A 265 -9.36 -0.84 -7.03
C ASP A 265 -9.30 -2.18 -7.79
N PHE A 266 -9.90 -3.22 -7.22
CA PHE A 266 -9.99 -4.56 -7.82
C PHE A 266 -11.40 -4.81 -8.33
N GLY A 267 -11.51 -5.49 -9.47
CA GLY A 267 -12.80 -5.85 -10.04
C GLY A 267 -12.71 -6.96 -11.07
N TYR A 268 -13.87 -7.51 -11.42
CA TYR A 268 -14.03 -8.62 -12.36
C TYR A 268 -13.25 -9.87 -11.93
N TYR A 269 -13.73 -10.53 -10.88
CA TYR A 269 -13.16 -11.76 -10.38
C TYR A 269 -13.66 -12.99 -11.14
N ASP A 270 -12.71 -13.77 -11.66
CA ASP A 270 -12.90 -15.18 -11.99
C ASP A 270 -12.14 -16.00 -10.95
N VAL A 271 -12.85 -16.87 -10.21
CA VAL A 271 -12.28 -17.65 -9.09
C VAL A 271 -12.23 -19.13 -9.43
N ASN A 272 -11.23 -19.83 -8.91
CA ASN A 272 -11.03 -21.27 -9.07
C ASN A 272 -11.12 -21.71 -10.54
N THR A 273 -10.43 -20.99 -11.41
CA THR A 273 -10.40 -21.22 -12.85
C THR A 273 -9.62 -22.49 -13.21
N GLY A 274 -8.68 -22.91 -12.37
CA GLY A 274 -7.74 -24.00 -12.64
C GLY A 274 -6.74 -23.68 -13.76
N GLU A 275 -6.68 -22.42 -14.19
CA GLU A 275 -5.74 -21.97 -15.22
C GLU A 275 -4.41 -21.60 -14.56
N ALA A 276 -3.36 -22.35 -14.89
CA ALA A 276 -2.03 -22.11 -14.34
C ALA A 276 -1.46 -20.73 -14.74
N ILE A 277 -0.66 -20.14 -13.84
CA ILE A 277 0.10 -18.93 -14.14
C ILE A 277 1.22 -19.27 -15.14
N ALA A 278 1.28 -18.51 -16.24
CA ALA A 278 2.31 -18.63 -17.26
C ALA A 278 3.52 -17.74 -16.90
N TRP A 279 4.39 -18.24 -16.02
CA TRP A 279 5.60 -17.53 -15.61
C TRP A 279 6.55 -17.29 -16.78
N LEU A 280 7.05 -16.07 -16.90
CA LEU A 280 8.07 -15.68 -17.87
C LEU A 280 9.50 -15.79 -17.28
N SER A 281 9.63 -15.66 -15.97
CA SER A 281 10.89 -15.73 -15.23
C SER A 281 11.02 -17.02 -14.42
N PRO A 282 12.17 -17.73 -14.52
CA PRO A 282 12.48 -18.85 -13.63
C PRO A 282 12.64 -18.45 -12.16
N GLN A 283 12.88 -17.16 -11.86
CA GLN A 283 13.04 -16.68 -10.49
C GLN A 283 11.73 -16.77 -9.69
N SER A 284 10.59 -16.61 -10.37
CA SER A 284 9.25 -16.70 -9.77
C SER A 284 8.97 -18.10 -9.20
N LEU A 285 9.65 -19.13 -9.70
CA LEU A 285 9.52 -20.50 -9.23
C LEU A 285 10.43 -20.84 -8.03
N ARG A 286 11.29 -19.90 -7.60
CA ARG A 286 12.20 -20.11 -6.47
C ARG A 286 11.50 -19.79 -5.16
N THR A 287 11.82 -20.57 -4.13
CA THR A 287 11.32 -20.34 -2.76
C THR A 287 12.29 -19.46 -1.98
N SER A 288 11.77 -18.70 -1.02
CA SER A 288 12.58 -17.88 -0.09
C SER A 288 13.61 -18.71 0.71
N ASP A 289 13.39 -20.02 0.84
CA ASP A 289 14.29 -20.94 1.56
C ASP A 289 15.52 -21.37 0.73
N ASP A 290 15.69 -20.89 -0.50
CA ASP A 290 16.89 -21.18 -1.31
C ASP A 290 18.10 -20.42 -0.74
N PRO A 291 19.10 -21.11 -0.17
CA PRO A 291 20.24 -20.48 0.50
C PRO A 291 21.19 -19.74 -0.45
N ASN A 292 21.03 -19.89 -1.77
CA ASN A 292 21.82 -19.17 -2.77
C ASN A 292 21.09 -17.96 -3.37
N PHE A 293 19.90 -17.63 -2.86
CA PHE A 293 19.15 -16.49 -3.36
C PHE A 293 19.67 -15.19 -2.72
N ASP A 294 20.19 -14.30 -3.56
CA ASP A 294 20.59 -12.94 -3.16
C ASP A 294 19.37 -12.03 -3.22
N TYR A 295 19.04 -11.36 -2.12
CA TYR A 295 17.94 -10.40 -2.07
C TYR A 295 18.37 -9.16 -2.84
N GLY A 296 17.97 -9.08 -4.10
CA GLY A 296 18.21 -7.89 -4.93
C GLY A 296 17.70 -6.64 -4.23
N GLU A 297 18.55 -5.62 -4.19
CA GLU A 297 18.33 -4.37 -3.48
C GLU A 297 17.01 -3.69 -3.89
N GLY A 298 16.16 -3.42 -2.90
CA GLY A 298 15.22 -2.29 -2.81
C GLY A 298 14.13 -2.19 -3.87
N ALA A 299 12.87 -2.22 -3.43
CA ALA A 299 11.79 -1.90 -4.34
C ALA A 299 11.71 -0.39 -4.64
N THR A 300 11.71 -0.03 -5.93
CA THR A 300 11.72 1.36 -6.40
C THR A 300 10.35 1.76 -6.94
N LEU A 301 9.86 2.92 -6.50
CA LEU A 301 8.78 3.66 -7.13
C LEU A 301 9.38 4.88 -7.84
N ALA A 302 9.29 4.92 -9.18
CA ALA A 302 9.79 6.05 -9.96
C ALA A 302 8.63 6.95 -10.43
N ILE A 303 8.61 8.19 -9.93
CA ILE A 303 7.77 9.27 -10.48
C ILE A 303 8.69 10.28 -11.16
N THR A 304 8.94 10.07 -12.45
CA THR A 304 9.71 11.02 -13.26
C THR A 304 8.91 12.32 -13.42
N VAL A 305 9.59 13.48 -13.36
CA VAL A 305 8.99 14.81 -13.61
C VAL A 305 10.04 15.71 -14.28
N GLY A 306 10.10 15.69 -15.63
CA GLY A 306 10.74 16.72 -16.47
C GLY A 306 12.22 16.53 -16.89
N GLY A 307 12.49 16.87 -18.17
CA GLY A 307 13.82 17.17 -18.75
C GLY A 307 14.23 16.26 -19.93
N GLU A 308 14.52 16.82 -21.11
CA GLU A 308 15.34 16.17 -22.15
C GLU A 308 16.66 15.76 -21.48
N ARG A 309 16.86 14.45 -21.27
CA ARG A 309 18.06 13.96 -20.63
C ARG A 309 19.21 14.03 -21.64
N GLU A 310 20.05 15.05 -21.53
CA GLU A 310 21.41 14.96 -22.06
C GLU A 310 22.07 13.78 -21.34
N ILE A 311 22.52 12.80 -22.13
CA ILE A 311 23.07 11.53 -21.66
C ILE A 311 24.36 11.84 -20.90
N ASP A 312 24.28 12.00 -19.58
CA ASP A 312 25.48 12.06 -18.75
C ASP A 312 26.18 10.70 -18.78
N THR A 313 27.33 10.70 -19.45
CA THR A 313 28.06 9.51 -19.89
C THR A 313 29.07 8.99 -18.85
N ASP A 314 29.10 9.58 -17.65
CA ASP A 314 30.20 9.36 -16.69
C ASP A 314 29.91 8.37 -15.53
N THR A 315 28.77 7.68 -15.53
CA THR A 315 28.55 6.48 -14.68
C THR A 315 28.70 5.18 -15.48
N VAL A 316 29.83 5.06 -16.18
CA VAL A 316 30.27 3.78 -16.77
C VAL A 316 31.28 3.14 -15.82
N ARG A 317 30.83 2.17 -15.02
CA ARG A 317 31.70 1.05 -14.62
C ARG A 317 30.90 -0.23 -14.38
N TYR A 318 31.20 -1.20 -15.24
CA TYR A 318 30.74 -2.58 -15.31
C TYR A 318 29.29 -2.83 -15.75
N GLY A 319 29.09 -2.54 -17.04
CA GLY A 319 28.52 -3.53 -17.96
C GLY A 319 27.02 -3.71 -17.94
N GLU A 320 26.28 -2.78 -18.54
CA GLU A 320 25.31 -3.03 -19.61
C GLU A 320 24.79 -1.69 -20.13
N HIS A 321 24.78 -1.52 -21.45
CA HIS A 321 24.10 -0.42 -22.12
C HIS A 321 22.60 -0.57 -21.85
N PHE A 322 21.91 0.47 -21.38
CA PHE A 322 20.44 0.47 -21.25
C PHE A 322 19.77 1.09 -22.49
N PRO A 323 19.26 0.30 -23.46
CA PRO A 323 18.18 0.67 -24.35
C PRO A 323 16.86 0.18 -23.73
N GLU A 324 16.46 0.77 -22.59
CA GLU A 324 15.40 0.22 -21.73
C GLU A 324 13.96 0.51 -22.20
N ARG A 325 13.78 1.48 -23.11
CA ARG A 325 12.44 1.98 -23.52
C ARG A 325 11.67 1.07 -24.48
N GLU A 326 12.30 0.06 -25.10
CA GLU A 326 11.68 -0.75 -26.17
C GLU A 326 11.45 -2.22 -25.81
N GLN A 327 11.76 -2.66 -24.58
CA GLN A 327 11.70 -4.09 -24.22
C GLN A 327 10.65 -4.40 -23.16
N LEU A 328 10.07 -5.60 -23.26
CA LEU A 328 9.27 -6.20 -22.21
C LEU A 328 10.15 -6.40 -20.97
N GLN A 329 9.79 -5.75 -19.87
CA GLN A 329 10.45 -5.94 -18.59
C GLN A 329 9.69 -7.00 -17.79
N VAL A 330 10.41 -7.96 -17.25
CA VAL A 330 9.86 -8.96 -16.32
C VAL A 330 10.64 -8.83 -15.02
N ARG A 331 9.94 -8.48 -13.96
CA ARG A 331 10.49 -8.44 -12.60
C ARG A 331 9.88 -9.58 -11.83
N ALA A 332 10.69 -10.29 -11.08
CA ALA A 332 10.22 -11.45 -10.34
C ALA A 332 11.02 -11.58 -9.05
N GLY A 333 10.40 -12.18 -8.06
CA GLY A 333 11.04 -12.43 -6.79
C GLY A 333 10.43 -13.62 -6.06
N PRO A 334 11.20 -14.22 -5.15
CA PRO A 334 10.67 -15.21 -4.24
C PRO A 334 9.82 -14.49 -3.19
N ALA A 335 8.60 -14.98 -3.03
CA ALA A 335 7.77 -14.76 -1.86
C ALA A 335 7.03 -16.07 -1.59
N HIS A 336 6.15 -16.14 -0.59
CA HIS A 336 5.28 -17.32 -0.40
C HIS A 336 4.50 -17.62 -1.70
N GLY A 337 4.92 -18.63 -2.46
CA GLY A 337 4.41 -18.95 -3.80
C GLY A 337 5.18 -18.29 -4.96
N GLY A 338 5.91 -17.20 -4.75
CA GLY A 338 6.62 -16.45 -5.80
C GLY A 338 5.78 -15.33 -6.42
N TRP A 339 6.42 -14.36 -7.08
CA TRP A 339 5.71 -13.33 -7.81
C TRP A 339 6.42 -12.88 -9.08
N GLU A 340 5.64 -12.33 -10.02
CA GLU A 340 6.13 -11.76 -11.29
C GLU A 340 5.31 -10.53 -11.68
N ILE A 341 5.99 -9.48 -12.10
CA ILE A 341 5.43 -8.28 -12.71
C ILE A 341 5.92 -8.22 -14.14
N VAL A 342 4.98 -8.26 -15.07
CA VAL A 342 5.21 -8.16 -16.51
C VAL A 342 4.84 -6.75 -16.96
N ARG A 343 5.84 -5.98 -17.41
CA ARG A 343 5.70 -4.58 -17.83
C ARG A 343 6.06 -4.42 -19.31
N PRO A 344 5.09 -4.14 -20.19
CA PRO A 344 5.35 -3.78 -21.58
C PRO A 344 6.15 -2.46 -21.72
N PRO A 345 6.69 -2.17 -22.92
CA PRO A 345 7.29 -0.87 -23.23
C PRO A 345 6.35 0.31 -22.98
N ASP A 346 6.92 1.50 -22.70
CA ASP A 346 6.14 2.70 -22.37
C ASP A 346 5.14 3.08 -23.47
N ASP A 347 5.52 2.96 -24.74
CA ASP A 347 4.63 3.24 -25.88
C ASP A 347 3.39 2.35 -25.87
N THR A 348 3.53 1.08 -25.47
CA THR A 348 2.41 0.14 -25.33
C THR A 348 1.51 0.54 -24.16
N LEU A 349 2.11 0.90 -23.02
CA LEU A 349 1.35 1.34 -21.85
C LEU A 349 0.57 2.63 -22.12
N LEU A 350 1.19 3.61 -22.79
CA LEU A 350 0.57 4.89 -23.12
C LEU A 350 -0.47 4.81 -24.24
N ALA A 351 -0.36 3.81 -25.13
CA ALA A 351 -1.31 3.57 -26.21
C ALA A 351 -2.60 2.86 -25.75
N TYR A 352 -2.66 2.36 -24.52
CA TYR A 352 -3.83 1.68 -23.98
C TYR A 352 -5.06 2.60 -23.94
N ASP A 353 -6.17 2.14 -24.53
CA ASP A 353 -7.40 2.92 -24.71
C ASP A 353 -8.65 2.30 -24.05
N GLU A 354 -8.54 1.11 -23.46
CA GLU A 354 -9.65 0.41 -22.78
C GLU A 354 -9.91 0.91 -21.34
N TRP A 355 -9.86 2.23 -21.13
CA TRP A 355 -10.14 2.82 -19.83
C TRP A 355 -11.64 2.87 -19.52
N ASP A 356 -12.06 2.27 -18.41
CA ASP A 356 -13.47 2.24 -17.98
C ASP A 356 -14.03 3.63 -17.62
N ARG A 357 -13.15 4.59 -17.26
CA ARG A 357 -13.52 5.95 -16.86
C ARG A 357 -12.52 7.00 -17.35
N PRO A 358 -12.89 8.28 -17.43
CA PRO A 358 -11.92 9.36 -17.59
C PRO A 358 -10.92 9.37 -16.44
N LEU A 359 -9.71 9.89 -16.67
CA LEU A 359 -8.78 10.15 -15.58
C LEU A 359 -9.37 11.27 -14.71
N GLU A 360 -9.92 10.91 -13.55
CA GLU A 360 -10.30 11.88 -12.55
C GLU A 360 -9.01 12.46 -11.96
N ALA A 361 -8.62 13.65 -12.39
CA ALA A 361 -7.75 14.47 -11.57
C ALA A 361 -8.57 14.79 -10.31
N PRO A 362 -8.22 14.27 -9.12
CA PRO A 362 -8.96 14.62 -7.92
C PRO A 362 -8.88 16.14 -7.80
N SER A 363 -10.03 16.81 -7.96
CA SER A 363 -10.12 18.28 -7.99
C SER A 363 -9.59 18.89 -6.70
N GLU A 364 -9.62 18.09 -5.63
CA GLU A 364 -8.98 18.26 -4.33
C GLU A 364 -8.59 16.85 -3.85
N LEU A 365 -7.33 16.60 -3.49
CA LEU A 365 -6.95 15.30 -2.91
C LEU A 365 -7.78 15.09 -1.63
N THR A 366 -8.79 14.24 -1.66
CA THR A 366 -9.50 13.88 -0.43
C THR A 366 -8.65 12.84 0.29
N LEU A 367 -8.01 13.24 1.39
CA LEU A 367 -7.28 12.32 2.25
C LEU A 367 -8.30 11.41 2.95
N PRO A 368 -8.21 10.08 2.81
CA PRO A 368 -9.22 9.17 3.33
C PRO A 368 -9.09 9.05 4.84
N SER A 369 -10.12 9.41 5.63
CA SER A 369 -10.30 8.99 7.05
C SER A 369 -9.14 9.17 8.04
N SER A 370 -8.03 9.77 7.60
CA SER A 370 -6.75 9.79 8.31
C SER A 370 -6.79 10.73 9.49
N GLU A 371 -7.76 11.64 9.54
CA GLU A 371 -8.06 12.45 10.71
C GLU A 371 -8.49 11.61 11.91
N GLU A 372 -9.34 10.59 11.72
CA GLU A 372 -9.76 9.71 12.82
C GLU A 372 -8.61 8.80 13.27
N LEU A 373 -7.82 8.27 12.33
CA LEU A 373 -6.62 7.51 12.65
C LEU A 373 -5.52 8.37 13.29
N GLU A 374 -5.35 9.61 12.85
CA GLU A 374 -4.40 10.57 13.42
C GLU A 374 -4.85 10.98 14.83
N ARG A 375 -6.16 11.19 15.05
CA ARG A 375 -6.74 11.41 16.38
C ARG A 375 -6.45 10.24 17.32
N ARG A 376 -6.74 9.01 16.90
CA ARG A 376 -6.44 7.81 17.70
C ARG A 376 -4.94 7.66 17.98
N ALA A 377 -4.08 7.92 17.00
CA ALA A 377 -2.64 7.89 17.20
C ALA A 377 -2.14 9.02 18.11
N GLN A 378 -2.82 10.17 18.16
CA GLN A 378 -2.51 11.26 19.09
C GLN A 378 -2.95 10.96 20.53
N GLU A 379 -3.96 10.10 20.70
CA GLU A 379 -4.42 9.62 22.02
C GLU A 379 -3.47 8.58 22.62
N LEU A 380 -2.62 7.94 21.80
CA LEU A 380 -1.58 7.04 22.27
C LEU A 380 -0.54 7.77 23.10
N ALA A 381 0.03 7.05 24.08
CA ALA A 381 1.11 7.58 24.88
C ALA A 381 2.34 7.93 23.98
N PRO A 382 3.04 9.05 24.23
CA PRO A 382 4.11 9.51 23.33
C PRO A 382 5.27 8.52 23.18
N ASP A 383 5.48 7.67 24.17
CA ASP A 383 6.43 6.56 24.17
C ASP A 383 6.00 5.38 23.29
N ILE A 384 4.71 5.24 22.93
CA ILE A 384 4.24 4.25 21.97
C ILE A 384 4.54 4.69 20.53
N VAL A 385 4.33 5.98 20.25
CA VAL A 385 4.50 6.56 18.90
C VAL A 385 5.94 7.03 18.66
N GLY A 386 6.80 7.02 19.68
CA GLY A 386 8.18 7.49 19.58
C GLY A 386 8.31 9.00 19.39
N ARG A 387 7.32 9.80 19.82
CA ARG A 387 7.32 11.27 19.69
C ARG A 387 7.58 11.91 21.04
N LYS A 388 8.75 12.53 21.28
CA LYS A 388 8.87 13.45 22.42
C LYS A 388 8.18 14.78 22.10
N MET A 389 7.19 15.17 22.91
CA MET A 389 6.62 16.53 22.84
C MET A 389 7.66 17.54 23.34
N PHE A 390 8.36 18.20 22.43
CA PHE A 390 9.13 19.40 22.73
C PHE A 390 8.79 20.51 21.73
N PHE A 391 8.39 21.67 22.26
CA PHE A 391 8.40 22.94 21.54
C PHE A 391 9.84 23.47 21.59
N VAL A 392 10.47 23.70 20.43
CA VAL A 392 11.75 24.42 20.36
C VAL A 392 11.60 25.60 19.42
N GLN A 393 11.89 26.77 20.00
CA GLN A 393 11.95 28.08 19.37
C GLN A 393 13.27 28.17 18.58
N TYR A 394 13.18 28.47 17.28
CA TYR A 394 14.33 28.47 16.38
C TYR A 394 15.16 29.75 16.51
N ASP A 395 16.48 29.59 16.68
CA ASP A 395 17.45 30.59 16.24
C ASP A 395 18.66 29.86 15.64
N ARG A 396 18.91 30.14 14.35
CA ARG A 396 20.07 29.78 13.51
C ARG A 396 20.07 28.41 12.82
N ILE A 397 19.60 28.41 11.56
CA ILE A 397 20.01 27.43 10.53
C ILE A 397 20.26 28.22 9.23
N THR A 398 21.51 28.61 8.97
CA THR A 398 21.91 29.24 7.69
C THR A 398 22.73 28.35 6.78
N ASP A 399 22.94 27.06 7.10
CA ASP A 399 23.90 26.24 6.34
C ASP A 399 23.31 25.03 5.59
N LEU A 400 21.98 24.89 5.47
CA LEU A 400 21.37 23.70 4.84
C LEU A 400 20.94 23.83 3.37
N ILE A 401 21.25 24.95 2.69
CA ILE A 401 20.85 25.13 1.28
C ILE A 401 22.05 25.59 0.45
N ARG A 402 22.65 24.67 -0.32
CA ARG A 402 23.40 25.04 -1.52
C ARG A 402 22.55 24.77 -2.75
N TYR A 403 22.09 25.88 -3.33
CA TYR A 403 21.39 25.94 -4.60
C TYR A 403 22.40 25.80 -5.74
N ASN A 404 22.28 24.75 -6.58
CA ASN A 404 23.01 24.64 -7.83
C ASN A 404 22.05 24.84 -9.00
N ARG A 405 22.43 25.69 -9.97
CA ARG A 405 21.51 26.39 -10.89
C ARG A 405 21.30 25.66 -12.23
N VAL A 406 21.55 24.34 -12.30
CA VAL A 406 21.65 23.61 -13.58
C VAL A 406 20.77 22.34 -13.69
N GLU A 407 20.14 21.84 -12.62
CA GLU A 407 19.38 20.58 -12.68
C GLU A 407 17.91 20.76 -12.27
N ALA A 408 17.01 20.19 -13.07
CA ALA A 408 15.58 20.14 -12.84
C ALA A 408 15.22 19.28 -11.61
N LEU A 409 14.01 19.49 -11.08
CA LEU A 409 13.52 18.85 -9.86
C LEU A 409 13.13 17.39 -10.13
N ALA A 410 14.08 16.47 -10.03
CA ALA A 410 13.81 15.03 -10.00
C ALA A 410 13.34 14.64 -8.59
N LEU A 411 12.09 14.23 -8.43
CA LEU A 411 11.64 13.46 -7.25
C LEU A 411 11.98 11.98 -7.48
N GLY A 412 13.27 11.69 -7.60
CA GLY A 412 13.77 10.35 -7.31
C GLY A 412 13.94 10.25 -5.79
N LEU A 413 13.16 9.41 -5.12
CA LEU A 413 13.53 8.95 -3.79
C LEU A 413 14.67 7.93 -3.96
N ASP A 414 15.89 8.44 -4.18
CA ASP A 414 17.14 7.69 -3.98
C ASP A 414 17.70 8.16 -2.63
N VAL A 415 17.42 7.39 -1.57
CA VAL A 415 17.99 7.66 -0.24
C VAL A 415 19.42 7.12 -0.24
N ARG A 416 20.35 7.86 -0.83
CA ARG A 416 21.80 7.64 -0.64
C ARG A 416 22.29 8.46 0.54
N TYR A 417 22.48 7.79 1.67
CA TYR A 417 23.16 8.36 2.84
C TYR A 417 24.68 8.25 2.65
N ASP A 418 25.36 9.39 2.53
CA ASP A 418 26.82 9.45 2.50
C ASP A 418 27.36 9.47 3.94
N ILE A 419 28.02 8.38 4.35
CA ILE A 419 28.62 8.22 5.68
C ILE A 419 29.91 9.03 5.73
N PRO A 420 30.06 10.06 6.59
CA PRO A 420 31.37 10.63 6.85
C PRO A 420 32.21 9.59 7.61
N ARG A 421 33.14 8.94 6.89
CA ARG A 421 34.17 8.11 7.49
C ARG A 421 34.91 8.88 8.58
N ARG A 422 35.03 8.28 9.76
CA ARG A 422 36.15 8.52 10.67
C ARG A 422 37.11 7.36 10.63
#